data_AF-A0A9X0MJW7-F1
#
_entry.id   AF-A0A9X0MJW7-F1
#
_cell.length_a   1.000
_cell.length_b   1.000
_cell.length_c   1.000
_cell.angle_alpha   90.00
_cell.angle_beta   90.00
_cell.angle_gamma   90.00
#
_symmetry.space_group_name_H-M   'P 1'
#
loop_
_entity.id
_entity.type
_entity.pdbx_description
1 polymer ?
#
loop_
_entity_poly.entity_id
_entity_poly.type
_entity_poly.pdbx_seq_one_letter_code
_entity_poly.pdbx_strand_id
1 'polypeptide(L)'
;MTTPQELRALADDKKKMEGDIFASSMIKEIEIEMIEKANAGNYELKIQANSGLNRDNWLTEPHLYNALISKLKNSGFEISHSDDMRDGTYMIIKW
;
A
#
# COMPACT_ATOMS: atom_id res chain seq x y z
N MET A 1 27.83 24.05 -4.62
CA MET A 1 27.28 23.55 -3.35
C MET A 1 25.80 23.33 -3.56
N THR A 2 25.27 22.17 -3.18
CA THR A 2 23.84 21.89 -3.22
C THR A 2 23.15 22.65 -2.09
N THR A 3 22.12 23.41 -2.41
CA THR A 3 21.35 24.19 -1.45
C THR A 3 20.49 23.28 -0.56
N PRO A 4 20.10 23.72 0.64
CA PRO A 4 19.14 22.99 1.46
C PRO A 4 17.81 22.71 0.76
N GLN A 5 17.40 23.54 -0.20
CA GLN A 5 16.18 23.34 -1.00
C GLN A 5 16.35 22.19 -1.99
N GLU A 6 17.48 22.14 -2.69
CA GLU A 6 17.81 21.04 -3.61
C GLU A 6 17.96 19.70 -2.86
N LEU A 7 18.53 19.71 -1.64
CA LEU A 7 18.62 18.51 -0.80
C LEU A 7 17.24 17.99 -0.37
N ARG A 8 16.29 18.89 -0.08
CA ARG A 8 14.89 18.50 0.22
C ARG A 8 14.20 17.91 -1.00
N ALA A 9 14.35 18.55 -2.16
CA ALA A 9 13.78 18.05 -3.41
C ALA A 9 14.29 16.64 -3.75
N LEU A 10 15.59 16.39 -3.61
CA LEU A 10 16.17 15.07 -3.81
C LEU A 10 15.64 14.02 -2.82
N ALA A 11 15.42 14.40 -1.56
CA ALA A 11 14.85 13.50 -0.55
C ALA A 11 13.38 13.17 -0.85
N ASP A 12 12.61 14.14 -1.33
CA ASP A 12 11.20 13.95 -1.72
C ASP A 12 11.08 13.08 -2.98
N ASP A 13 11.93 13.33 -3.98
CA ASP A 13 12.00 12.50 -5.20
C ASP A 13 12.38 11.06 -4.87
N LYS A 14 13.33 10.86 -3.95
CA LYS A 14 13.72 9.52 -3.48
C LYS A 14 12.52 8.81 -2.84
N LYS A 15 11.81 9.45 -1.92
CA LYS A 15 10.60 8.88 -1.28
C LYS A 15 9.52 8.54 -2.30
N LYS A 16 9.31 9.40 -3.29
CA LYS A 16 8.35 9.15 -4.36
C LYS A 16 8.72 7.89 -5.15
N MET A 17 10.00 7.77 -5.54
CA MET A 17 10.50 6.60 -6.25
C MET A 17 10.38 5.32 -5.41
N GLU A 18 10.74 5.37 -4.12
CA GLU A 18 10.58 4.26 -3.18
C GLU A 18 9.11 3.83 -3.06
N GLY A 19 8.20 4.79 -2.90
CA GLY A 19 6.76 4.57 -2.87
C GLY A 19 6.22 3.94 -4.15
N ASP A 20 6.64 4.43 -5.32
CA ASP A 20 6.21 3.92 -6.62
C ASP A 20 6.69 2.48 -6.87
N ILE A 21 7.92 2.16 -6.50
CA ILE A 21 8.48 0.80 -6.60
C ILE A 21 7.73 -0.14 -5.67
N PHE A 22 7.59 0.24 -4.39
CA PHE A 22 6.88 -0.53 -3.38
C PHE A 22 5.43 -0.82 -3.82
N ALA A 23 4.68 0.23 -4.18
CA ALA A 23 3.30 0.12 -4.57
C ALA A 23 3.11 -0.75 -5.83
N SER A 24 4.06 -0.68 -6.78
CA SER A 24 4.01 -1.50 -8.00
C SER A 24 4.31 -2.98 -7.75
N SER A 25 5.10 -3.32 -6.73
CA SER A 25 5.30 -4.71 -6.31
C SER A 25 4.04 -5.23 -5.61
N MET A 26 3.57 -4.48 -4.61
CA MET A 26 2.43 -4.86 -3.78
C MET A 26 1.14 -4.99 -4.57
N ILE A 27 0.86 -4.09 -5.52
CA ILE A 27 -0.39 -4.15 -6.28
C ILE A 27 -0.51 -5.44 -7.11
N LYS A 28 0.61 -5.95 -7.64
CA LYS A 28 0.60 -7.21 -8.40
C LYS A 28 0.24 -8.40 -7.51
N GLU A 29 0.80 -8.45 -6.31
CA GLU A 29 0.49 -9.49 -5.33
C GLU A 29 -0.99 -9.42 -4.92
N ILE A 30 -1.49 -8.22 -4.64
CA ILE A 30 -2.89 -7.97 -4.31
C ILE A 30 -3.82 -8.37 -5.46
N GLU A 31 -3.50 -8.00 -6.70
CA GLU A 31 -4.32 -8.36 -7.87
C GLU A 31 -4.42 -9.88 -8.03
N ILE A 32 -3.30 -10.61 -7.85
CA ILE A 32 -3.30 -12.08 -7.90
C ILE A 32 -4.19 -12.65 -6.80
N GLU A 33 -4.01 -12.22 -5.54
CA GLU A 33 -4.82 -12.68 -4.41
C GLU A 33 -6.32 -12.34 -4.60
N MET A 34 -6.63 -11.16 -5.12
CA MET A 34 -8.00 -10.73 -5.42
C MET A 34 -8.65 -11.61 -6.49
N ILE A 35 -7.93 -11.96 -7.56
CA ILE A 35 -8.43 -12.88 -8.60
C ILE A 35 -8.72 -14.26 -7.99
N GLU A 36 -7.83 -14.78 -7.15
CA GLU A 36 -8.03 -16.06 -6.46
C GLU A 36 -9.26 -16.02 -5.53
N LYS A 37 -9.42 -14.94 -4.76
CA LYS A 37 -10.60 -14.73 -3.90
C LYS A 37 -11.88 -14.62 -4.71
N ALA A 38 -11.86 -13.88 -5.82
CA ALA A 38 -13.01 -13.69 -6.69
C ALA A 38 -13.46 -15.02 -7.33
N ASN A 39 -12.51 -15.87 -7.73
CA ASN A 39 -12.81 -17.23 -8.21
C ASN A 39 -13.47 -18.10 -7.13
N ALA A 40 -13.20 -17.83 -5.85
CA ALA A 40 -13.87 -18.47 -4.72
C ALA A 40 -15.19 -17.77 -4.31
N GLY A 41 -15.64 -16.75 -5.05
CA GLY A 41 -16.85 -15.98 -4.77
C GLY A 41 -16.71 -14.92 -3.68
N ASN A 42 -15.49 -14.59 -3.26
CA ASN A 42 -15.20 -13.53 -2.29
C ASN A 42 -14.51 -12.34 -2.99
N TYR A 43 -15.10 -11.15 -2.89
CA TYR A 43 -14.59 -9.93 -3.52
C TYR A 43 -13.94 -8.97 -2.52
N GLU A 44 -13.61 -9.46 -1.32
CA GLU A 44 -12.95 -8.70 -0.27
C GLU A 44 -11.64 -9.38 0.14
N LEU A 45 -10.54 -8.61 0.09
CA LEU A 45 -9.26 -8.98 0.66
C LEU A 45 -8.95 -8.10 1.88
N LYS A 46 -8.63 -8.76 2.99
CA LYS A 46 -8.27 -8.11 4.25
C LYS A 46 -6.79 -8.32 4.51
N ILE A 47 -6.01 -7.25 4.42
CA ILE A 47 -4.56 -7.24 4.64
C ILE A 47 -4.28 -6.60 5.99
N GLN A 48 -3.55 -7.29 6.87
CA GLN A 48 -3.20 -6.72 8.17
C GLN A 48 -2.05 -5.72 7.98
N ALA A 49 -2.06 -4.66 8.79
CA ALA A 49 -1.00 -3.67 8.78
C ALA A 49 0.40 -4.28 9.06
N ASN A 50 0.42 -5.42 9.77
CA ASN A 50 1.62 -6.10 10.24
C ASN A 50 1.89 -7.47 9.58
N SER A 51 1.07 -7.96 8.63
CA SER A 51 1.06 -9.38 8.21
C SER A 51 2.19 -9.84 7.29
N GLY A 52 3.43 -9.33 7.41
CA GLY A 52 4.57 -9.89 6.66
C GLY A 52 4.55 -9.71 5.13
N LEU A 53 3.45 -9.21 4.55
CA LEU A 53 3.40 -8.44 3.29
C LEU A 53 4.10 -7.07 3.42
N ASN A 54 5.09 -7.05 4.30
CA ASN A 54 5.64 -5.91 4.98
C ASN A 54 7.14 -6.09 4.85
N ARG A 55 7.76 -5.29 3.99
CA ARG A 55 9.20 -5.16 4.09
C ARG A 55 9.64 -4.05 5.04
N ASP A 56 8.69 -3.37 5.69
CA ASP A 56 8.74 -2.94 7.10
C ASP A 56 7.59 -1.93 7.35
N ASN A 57 6.58 -2.38 8.08
CA ASN A 57 5.42 -1.62 8.60
C ASN A 57 4.97 -0.39 7.77
N TRP A 58 4.15 -0.58 6.73
CA TRP A 58 3.62 0.50 5.88
C TRP A 58 2.84 1.62 6.63
N LEU A 59 2.39 1.41 7.87
CA LEU A 59 1.88 2.49 8.75
C LEU A 59 2.99 3.43 9.29
N THR A 60 4.24 2.97 9.31
CA THR A 60 5.40 3.74 9.79
C THR A 60 6.03 4.60 8.69
N GLU A 61 5.74 4.30 7.42
CA GLU A 61 6.22 5.04 6.26
C GLU A 61 5.03 5.55 5.40
N PRO A 62 4.46 6.73 5.74
CA PRO A 62 3.24 7.23 5.10
C PRO A 62 3.34 7.39 3.59
N HIS A 63 4.54 7.61 3.05
CA HIS A 63 4.76 7.77 1.62
C HIS A 63 4.59 6.45 0.84
N LEU A 64 4.98 5.31 1.43
CA LEU A 64 4.76 3.98 0.84
C LEU A 64 3.26 3.62 0.84
N TYR A 65 2.61 3.84 1.99
CA TYR A 65 1.16 3.67 2.14
C TYR A 65 0.38 4.50 1.11
N ASN A 66 0.68 5.80 1.02
CA ASN A 66 -0.05 6.70 0.11
C ASN A 66 0.14 6.32 -1.36
N ALA A 67 1.35 5.88 -1.74
CA ALA A 67 1.62 5.39 -3.09
C ALA A 67 0.78 4.13 -3.41
N LEU A 68 0.69 3.18 -2.48
CA LEU A 68 -0.10 1.97 -2.63
C LEU A 68 -1.60 2.26 -2.76
N ILE A 69 -2.15 3.08 -1.85
CA ILE A 69 -3.56 3.50 -1.89
C ILE A 69 -3.89 4.19 -3.22
N SER A 70 -3.00 5.07 -3.70
CA SER A 70 -3.19 5.76 -4.97
C SER A 70 -3.23 4.80 -6.15
N LYS A 71 -2.31 3.82 -6.19
CA LYS A 71 -2.30 2.81 -7.26
C LYS A 71 -3.53 1.90 -7.21
N LEU A 72 -3.92 1.41 -6.04
CA LEU A 72 -5.09 0.55 -5.87
C LEU A 72 -6.38 1.26 -6.34
N LYS A 73 -6.57 2.53 -5.96
CA LYS A 73 -7.69 3.35 -6.45
C LYS A 73 -7.65 3.55 -7.96
N ASN A 74 -6.47 3.79 -8.53
CA ASN A 74 -6.30 3.93 -9.98
C ASN A 74 -6.57 2.61 -10.74
N SER A 75 -6.34 1.46 -10.11
CA SER A 75 -6.73 0.14 -10.63
C SER A 75 -8.22 -0.19 -10.44
N GLY A 76 -8.98 0.70 -9.80
CA GLY A 76 -10.43 0.55 -9.60
C GLY A 76 -10.85 -0.14 -8.31
N PHE A 77 -9.93 -0.45 -7.40
CA PHE A 77 -10.27 -1.06 -6.13
C PHE A 77 -10.86 -0.03 -5.15
N GLU A 78 -11.87 -0.46 -4.40
CA GLU A 78 -12.34 0.27 -3.23
C GLU A 78 -11.50 -0.10 -2.02
N ILE A 79 -11.14 0.89 -1.20
CA ILE A 79 -10.24 0.69 -0.06
C ILE A 79 -10.85 1.31 1.19
N SER A 80 -10.92 0.53 2.25
CA SER A 80 -11.34 0.97 3.58
C SER A 80 -10.37 0.47 4.66
N HIS A 81 -10.46 1.06 5.84
CA HIS A 81 -9.60 0.74 6.98
C HIS A 81 -10.47 0.28 8.14
N SER A 82 -9.99 -0.72 8.85
CA SER A 82 -10.63 -1.19 10.08
C SER A 82 -9.58 -1.32 11.17
N ASP A 83 -9.78 -0.61 12.27
CA ASP A 83 -9.01 -0.76 13.49
C ASP A 83 -9.78 -1.68 14.43
N ASP A 84 -9.44 -2.96 14.41
CA ASP A 84 -10.00 -3.91 15.37
C ASP A 84 -9.13 -3.91 16.63
N MET A 85 -9.70 -3.48 17.76
CA MET A 85 -8.97 -3.33 19.03
C MET A 85 -8.33 -4.64 19.53
N ARG A 86 -8.71 -5.80 18.98
CA ARG A 86 -8.16 -7.11 19.37
C ARG A 86 -7.13 -7.65 18.38
N ASP A 87 -7.34 -7.43 17.08
CA ASP A 87 -6.58 -8.12 16.03
C ASP A 87 -5.68 -7.17 15.19
N GLY A 88 -5.76 -5.86 15.44
CA GLY A 88 -4.90 -4.83 14.84
C GLY A 88 -5.56 -4.04 13.71
N THR A 89 -4.77 -3.19 13.05
CA THR A 89 -5.21 -2.38 11.91
C THR A 89 -5.20 -3.20 10.63
N TYR A 90 -6.25 -3.05 9.81
CA TYR A 90 -6.40 -3.73 8.52
C TYR A 90 -6.72 -2.75 7.40
N MET A 91 -6.20 -3.07 6.22
CA MET A 91 -6.70 -2.60 4.94
C MET A 91 -7.69 -3.60 4.39
N ILE A 92 -8.85 -3.10 4.00
CA ILE A 92 -9.87 -3.89 3.33
C ILE A 92 -9.94 -3.38 1.90
N ILE A 93 -9.65 -4.26 0.96
CA ILE A 93 -9.64 -4.01 -0.48
C ILE A 93 -10.81 -4.77 -1.10
N LYS A 94 -11.62 -4.08 -1.91
CA LYS A 94 -12.78 -4.65 -2.57
C LYS A 94 -12.68 -4.45 -4.08
N TRP A 95 -13.08 -5.48 -4.83
CA TRP A 95 -13.19 -5.43 -6.29
C TRP A 95 -14.56 -4.90 -6.73
#